data_AF-A0A972CSC1-F1
#
_entry.id   AF-A0A972CSC1-F1
#
_cell.length_a   1.000
_cell.length_b   1.000
_cell.length_c   1.000
_cell.angle_alpha   90.00
_cell.angle_beta   90.00
_cell.angle_gamma   90.00
#
_symmetry.space_group_name_H-M   'P 1'
#
loop_
_entity.id
_entity.type
_entity.pdbx_description
1 polymer ?
#
loop_
_entity_poly.entity_id
_entity_poly.type
_entity_poly.pdbx_seq_one_letter_code
_entity_poly.pdbx_strand_id
1 'polypeptide(L)'
;MNKLLYEEKQKLQELSITDDLTGAYNKRYITSCLSEEIATYHKKHKKLTVAMIDIDNFKSINDTYGHLYGDYILKRVDQLLYKAKHKSKNLIEKELID
;
A
#
# COMPACT_ATOMS: atom_id res chain seq x y z
N MET A 1 -17.01 2.97 -27.97
CA MET A 1 -15.55 3.06 -28.25
C MET A 1 -14.75 3.72 -27.13
N ASN A 2 -15.29 4.69 -26.36
CA ASN A 2 -14.54 5.35 -25.28
C ASN A 2 -14.51 4.63 -23.92
N LYS A 3 -15.35 3.61 -23.70
CA LYS A 3 -15.42 2.88 -22.42
C LYS A 3 -14.20 1.98 -22.21
N LEU A 4 -13.83 1.20 -23.22
CA LEU A 4 -12.71 0.25 -23.16
C LEU A 4 -11.37 0.97 -22.92
N LEU A 5 -11.12 2.07 -23.65
CA LEU A 5 -9.90 2.87 -23.48
C LEU A 5 -9.82 3.49 -22.07
N TYR A 6 -10.96 3.87 -21.50
CA TYR A 6 -11.02 4.39 -20.14
C TYR A 6 -10.72 3.30 -19.10
N GLU A 7 -11.34 2.13 -19.23
CA GLU A 7 -11.10 0.96 -18.37
C GLU A 7 -9.62 0.52 -18.42
N GLU A 8 -9.03 0.47 -19.61
CA GLU A 8 -7.63 0.09 -19.80
C GLU A 8 -6.66 1.13 -19.20
N LYS A 9 -6.96 2.42 -19.35
CA LYS A 9 -6.20 3.49 -18.72
C LYS A 9 -6.28 3.43 -17.20
N GLN A 10 -7.46 3.17 -16.62
CA GLN A 10 -7.61 3.00 -15.18
C GLN A 10 -6.80 1.81 -14.65
N LYS A 11 -6.85 0.68 -15.36
CA LYS A 11 -6.11 -0.52 -15.00
C LYS A 11 -4.59 -0.30 -15.06
N LEU A 12 -4.12 0.40 -16.09
CA LEU A 12 -2.71 0.81 -16.21
C LEU A 12 -2.30 1.76 -15.08
N GLN A 13 -3.18 2.68 -14.68
CA GLN A 13 -2.93 3.56 -13.54
C GLN A 13 -2.84 2.78 -12.24
N GLU A 14 -3.77 1.85 -11.97
CA GLU A 14 -3.71 0.98 -10.79
C GLU A 14 -2.40 0.20 -10.72
N LEU A 15 -2.06 -0.55 -11.78
CA LEU A 15 -0.82 -1.34 -11.85
C LEU A 15 0.44 -0.47 -11.67
N SER A 16 0.38 0.80 -12.08
CA SER A 16 1.50 1.72 -11.92
C SER A 16 1.69 2.19 -10.47
N ILE A 17 0.64 2.17 -9.65
CA ILE A 17 0.67 2.71 -8.28
C ILE A 17 0.58 1.64 -7.18
N THR A 18 0.20 0.41 -7.52
CA THR A 18 0.08 -0.70 -6.55
C THR A 18 1.25 -1.68 -6.63
N ASP A 19 1.42 -2.44 -5.55
CA ASP A 19 2.23 -3.65 -5.46
C ASP A 19 1.40 -4.87 -5.90
N ASP A 20 1.93 -5.68 -6.81
CA ASP A 20 1.17 -6.78 -7.44
C ASP A 20 0.88 -7.93 -6.48
N LEU A 21 1.69 -8.11 -5.44
CA LEU A 21 1.53 -9.21 -4.50
C LEU A 21 0.44 -8.90 -3.46
N THR A 22 0.50 -7.70 -2.87
CA THR A 22 -0.35 -7.32 -1.74
C THR A 22 -1.53 -6.45 -2.15
N GLY A 23 -1.44 -5.74 -3.28
CA GLY A 23 -2.41 -4.72 -3.68
C GLY A 23 -2.25 -3.38 -2.94
N ALA A 24 -1.29 -3.29 -2.01
CA ALA A 24 -0.93 -2.05 -1.32
C ALA A 24 -0.36 -1.03 -2.31
N TYR A 25 -0.29 0.24 -1.91
CA TYR A 25 0.47 1.20 -2.71
C TYR A 25 1.94 0.81 -2.78
N ASN A 26 2.51 0.87 -3.97
CA ASN A 26 3.92 0.61 -4.13
C ASN A 26 4.78 1.76 -3.58
N LYS A 27 6.06 1.45 -3.35
CA LYS A 27 7.04 2.39 -2.81
C LYS A 27 7.09 3.70 -3.59
N ARG A 28 7.00 3.65 -4.93
CA ARG A 28 7.07 4.84 -5.79
C ARG A 28 5.91 5.78 -5.49
N TYR A 29 4.69 5.25 -5.45
CA TYR A 29 3.51 6.05 -5.13
C TYR A 29 3.57 6.62 -3.72
N ILE A 30 3.88 5.78 -2.71
CA ILE A 30 3.99 6.20 -1.30
C ILE A 30 5.00 7.35 -1.15
N THR A 31 6.16 7.26 -1.80
CA THR A 31 7.21 8.30 -1.70
C THR A 31 6.74 9.63 -2.28
N SER A 32 6.04 9.60 -3.42
CA SER A 32 5.46 10.80 -4.03
C SER A 32 4.41 11.43 -3.10
N CYS A 33 3.46 10.62 -2.64
CA CYS A 33 2.38 11.08 -1.79
C CYS A 33 2.87 11.62 -0.44
N LEU A 34 3.84 10.95 0.21
CA LEU A 34 4.45 11.43 1.44
C LEU A 34 5.13 12.79 1.25
N SER A 35 5.79 13.01 0.12
CA SER A 35 6.45 14.31 -0.15
C SER A 35 5.44 15.46 -0.21
N GLU A 36 4.28 15.21 -0.83
CA GLU A 36 3.17 16.17 -0.91
C GLU A 36 2.50 16.40 0.46
N GLU A 37 2.27 15.34 1.21
CA GLU A 37 1.66 15.39 2.54
C GLU A 37 2.57 16.11 3.56
N ILE A 38 3.88 15.84 3.53
CA ILE A 38 4.85 16.55 4.36
C ILE A 38 4.77 18.06 4.11
N ALA A 39 4.80 18.47 2.83
CA ALA A 39 4.70 19.88 2.46
C ALA A 39 3.37 20.50 2.92
N THR A 40 2.27 19.76 2.79
CA THR A 40 0.92 20.21 3.17
C THR A 40 0.77 20.36 4.69
N TYR A 41 1.20 19.36 5.46
CA TYR A 41 1.11 19.38 6.92
C TYR A 41 2.06 20.41 7.53
N HIS A 42 3.25 20.58 6.96
CA HIS A 42 4.19 21.64 7.35
C HIS A 42 3.57 23.04 7.18
N LYS A 43 2.97 23.34 6.01
CA LYS A 43 2.28 24.61 5.76
C LYS A 43 1.09 24.85 6.70
N LYS A 44 0.41 23.78 7.12
CA LYS A 44 -0.77 23.84 8.02
C LYS A 44 -0.39 23.80 9.50
N HIS A 45 0.90 23.74 9.84
CA HIS A 45 1.38 23.52 11.21
C HIS A 45 0.75 22.30 11.90
N LYS A 46 0.45 21.25 11.13
CA LYS A 46 -0.11 20.00 11.63
C LYS A 46 0.98 18.94 11.76
N LYS A 47 0.81 18.01 12.71
CA LYS A 47 1.69 16.86 12.88
C LYS A 47 1.32 15.76 11.89
N LEU A 48 2.32 15.24 11.19
CA LEU A 48 2.24 14.02 10.40
C LEU A 48 2.98 12.90 11.16
N THR A 49 2.45 11.68 11.11
CA THR A 49 3.10 10.49 11.69
C THR A 49 3.22 9.43 10.61
N VAL A 50 4.39 8.81 10.53
CA VAL A 50 4.69 7.74 9.59
C VAL A 50 5.18 6.53 10.39
N ALA A 51 4.64 5.36 10.07
CA ALA A 51 5.07 4.09 10.64
C ALA A 51 5.76 3.25 9.55
N MET A 52 6.92 2.71 9.88
CA MET A 52 7.63 1.74 9.06
C MET A 52 7.56 0.40 9.79
N ILE A 53 7.12 -0.65 9.10
CA ILE A 53 6.82 -1.95 9.67
C ILE A 53 7.68 -2.97 8.94
N ASP A 54 8.32 -3.86 9.69
CA ASP A 54 9.10 -4.98 9.18
C ASP A 54 8.61 -6.30 9.79
N ILE A 55 8.77 -7.40 9.05
CA ILE A 55 8.41 -8.74 9.54
C ILE A 55 9.68 -9.41 10.05
N ASP A 56 9.77 -9.56 11.37
CA ASP A 56 10.90 -10.21 12.02
C ASP A 56 11.14 -11.61 11.47
N ASN A 57 12.40 -11.94 11.19
CA ASN A 57 12.85 -13.26 10.72
C ASN A 57 12.15 -13.75 9.44
N PHE A 58 11.63 -12.87 8.58
CA PHE A 58 10.91 -13.26 7.37
C PHE A 58 11.73 -14.16 6.43
N LYS A 59 13.05 -13.97 6.36
CA LYS A 59 13.94 -14.86 5.62
C LYS A 59 13.91 -16.30 6.14
N SER A 60 13.93 -16.49 7.46
CA SER A 60 13.85 -17.84 8.06
C SER A 60 12.52 -18.53 7.72
N ILE A 61 11.42 -17.78 7.65
CA ILE A 61 10.12 -18.29 7.20
C ILE A 61 10.22 -18.75 5.73
N ASN A 62 10.80 -17.92 4.85
CA ASN A 62 10.99 -18.29 3.44
C ASN A 62 11.88 -19.53 3.29
N ASP A 63 12.97 -19.61 4.05
CA ASP A 63 13.92 -20.72 3.97
C ASP A 63 13.30 -22.02 4.50
N THR A 64 12.36 -21.94 5.45
CA THR A 64 11.70 -23.12 6.07
C THR A 64 10.47 -23.59 5.29
N TYR A 65 9.64 -22.67 4.80
CA TYR A 65 8.33 -22.95 4.23
C TYR A 65 8.21 -22.61 2.74
N GLY A 66 9.25 -22.02 2.16
CA GLY A 66 9.30 -21.59 0.76
C GLY A 66 8.68 -20.21 0.52
N HIS A 67 9.06 -19.59 -0.60
CA HIS A 67 8.63 -18.24 -0.97
C HIS A 67 7.11 -18.09 -1.14
N LEU A 68 6.42 -19.12 -1.65
CA LEU A 68 4.95 -19.08 -1.78
C LEU A 68 4.25 -18.91 -0.42
N TYR A 69 4.85 -19.48 0.64
CA TYR A 69 4.34 -19.28 2.00
C TYR A 69 4.68 -17.88 2.52
N GLY A 70 5.87 -17.35 2.20
CA GLY A 70 6.21 -15.95 2.42
C GLY A 70 5.22 -14.98 1.80
N ASP A 71 4.87 -15.21 0.54
CA ASP A 71 3.87 -14.42 -0.20
C ASP A 71 2.50 -14.44 0.48
N TYR A 72 2.09 -15.61 0.99
CA TYR A 72 0.88 -15.75 1.78
C TYR A 72 0.93 -14.91 3.07
N ILE A 73 2.06 -14.92 3.79
CA ILE A 73 2.26 -14.11 4.99
C ILE A 73 2.20 -12.61 4.65
N LEU A 74 2.86 -12.16 3.59
CA LEU A 74 2.83 -10.75 3.15
C LEU A 74 1.41 -10.27 2.87
N LYS A 75 0.63 -11.05 2.12
CA LYS A 75 -0.80 -10.79 1.89
C LYS A 75 -1.60 -10.71 3.18
N ARG A 76 -1.32 -11.61 4.14
CA ARG A 76 -2.04 -11.65 5.41
C ARG A 76 -1.72 -10.43 6.28
N VAL A 77 -0.46 -10.00 6.32
CA VAL A 77 -0.03 -8.80 7.03
C VAL A 77 -0.68 -7.55 6.44
N ASP A 78 -0.68 -7.40 5.12
CA ASP A 78 -1.37 -6.28 4.46
C ASP A 78 -2.85 -6.20 4.86
N GLN A 79 -3.58 -7.33 4.79
CA GLN A 79 -4.98 -7.38 5.22
C GLN A 79 -5.19 -7.01 6.70
N LEU A 80 -4.26 -7.38 7.59
CA LEU A 80 -4.33 -7.02 9.01
C LEU A 80 -4.10 -5.52 9.21
N LEU A 81 -3.13 -4.94 8.49
CA LEU A 81 -2.86 -3.50 8.52
C LEU A 81 -4.04 -2.70 7.96
N TYR A 82 -4.63 -3.16 6.86
CA TYR A 82 -5.83 -2.56 6.28
C TYR A 82 -7.01 -2.57 7.27
N LYS A 83 -7.25 -3.70 7.96
CA LYS A 83 -8.30 -3.79 8.98
C LYS A 83 -8.04 -2.91 10.20
N ALA A 84 -6.78 -2.82 10.65
CA ALA A 84 -6.40 -1.96 11.76
C ALA A 84 -6.62 -0.46 11.44
N LYS A 85 -6.46 -0.07 10.17
CA LYS A 85 -6.65 1.30 9.67
C LYS A 85 -8.07 1.83 9.85
N HIS A 86 -9.12 1.01 9.75
CA HIS A 86 -10.52 1.49 9.84
C HIS A 86 -10.89 2.13 11.19
N LYS A 87 -10.00 2.11 12.19
CA LYS A 87 -10.15 2.85 13.45
C LYS A 87 -9.55 4.28 13.42
N SER A 88 -8.86 4.71 12.36
CA SER A 88 -8.18 6.01 12.28
C SER A 88 -8.40 6.70 10.92
N LYS A 89 -8.97 7.91 10.96
CA LYS A 89 -9.60 8.62 9.82
C LYS A 89 -8.64 9.36 8.86
N ASN A 90 -7.33 9.08 8.86
CA ASN A 90 -6.33 9.94 8.16
C ASN A 90 -5.16 9.19 7.48
N LEU A 91 -5.38 8.03 6.85
CA LEU A 91 -4.32 7.35 6.06
C LEU A 91 -4.61 7.46 4.57
N ILE A 92 -3.60 7.74 3.74
CA ILE A 92 -3.64 7.70 2.27
C ILE A 92 -4.52 6.50 1.83
N GLU A 93 -5.62 6.79 1.14
CA GLU A 93 -6.75 5.88 0.94
C GLU A 93 -6.74 5.23 -0.43
N LYS A 94 -6.78 3.88 -0.46
CA LYS A 94 -7.39 3.12 -1.55
C LYS A 94 -8.81 2.76 -1.12
N GLU A 95 -9.83 3.13 -1.90
CA GLU A 95 -11.10 2.40 -1.92
C GLU A 95 -10.78 1.02 -2.54
N LEU A 96 -10.95 -0.05 -1.75
CA LEU A 96 -11.00 -1.40 -2.33
C LEU A 96 -12.25 -1.40 -3.20
N ILE A 97 -12.05 -1.47 -4.52
CA ILE A 97 -13.13 -1.85 -5.43
C ILE A 97 -13.24 -3.37 -5.28
N ASP A 98 -14.39 -3.83 -4.77
CA ASP A 98 -14.75 -5.25 -4.68
C ASP A 98 -14.71 -5.95 -6.05
#